data_AF-A0AB37IH16-F1
#
_entry.id   AF-A0AB37IH16-F1
#
_cell.length_a   1.000
_cell.length_b   1.000
_cell.length_c   1.000
_cell.angle_alpha   90.00
_cell.angle_beta   90.00
_cell.angle_gamma   90.00
#
_symmetry.space_group_name_H-M   'P 1'
#
loop_
_entity.id
_entity.type
_entity.pdbx_description
1 polymer ?
#
loop_
_entity_poly.entity_id
_entity_poly.type
_entity_poly.pdbx_seq_one_letter_code
_entity_poly.pdbx_strand_id
1 'polypeptide(L)'
;MKLTSNWRKEIGTIPNLLSIFRVILLPFYFYFVLEQSFMLAGILIALSGITDFLDGFIARKFNQITELGKLLDPVADKLTQLVLILSMAWYRPMIWWIFGLFLIKEGFMFFAGIIGLRKNVKLDGAKWYGKLATAVIYAGMVLLLLFPELPAIWVNWIFGLITYSLLQSFVLYIREYHKLLK
;
A
#
# COMPACT_ATOMS: atom_id res chain seq x y z
N MET A 1 20.41 15.92 16.33
CA MET A 1 19.90 15.28 15.11
C MET A 1 20.92 15.52 14.00
N LYS A 2 21.84 14.58 13.75
CA LYS A 2 22.90 14.74 12.74
C LYS A 2 22.31 14.43 11.37
N LEU A 3 21.91 15.49 10.65
CA LEU A 3 21.51 15.45 9.25
C LEU A 3 22.76 15.41 8.37
N THR A 4 23.33 14.22 8.18
CA THR A 4 24.13 13.93 6.99
C THR A 4 23.82 12.51 6.52
N SER A 5 22.54 12.17 6.35
CA SER A 5 22.19 11.01 5.52
C SER A 5 22.59 11.36 4.09
N ASN A 6 23.54 10.61 3.56
CA ASN A 6 23.97 10.79 2.19
C ASN A 6 23.00 9.99 1.31
N TRP A 7 21.82 10.55 1.05
CA TRP A 7 20.71 9.92 0.33
C TRP A 7 21.15 9.20 -0.95
N ARG A 8 22.16 9.74 -1.66
CA ARG A 8 22.76 9.12 -2.84
C ARG A 8 23.36 7.73 -2.57
N LYS A 9 23.99 7.53 -1.41
CA LYS A 9 24.52 6.23 -0.99
C LYS A 9 23.41 5.29 -0.53
N GLU A 10 22.36 5.82 0.11
CA GLU A 10 21.21 5.03 0.55
C GLU A 10 20.44 4.44 -0.64
N ILE A 11 20.29 5.18 -1.75
CA ILE A 11 19.66 4.67 -2.99
C ILE A 11 20.32 3.38 -3.47
N GLY A 12 21.64 3.27 -3.36
CA GLY A 12 22.39 2.10 -3.82
C GLY A 12 22.31 0.88 -2.90
N THR A 13 21.59 0.94 -1.79
CA THR A 13 21.38 -0.24 -0.94
C THR A 13 20.41 -1.21 -1.62
N ILE A 14 20.64 -2.51 -1.44
CA ILE A 14 19.82 -3.56 -2.06
C ILE A 14 18.32 -3.39 -1.70
N PRO A 15 17.94 -3.12 -0.43
CA PRO A 15 16.53 -2.92 -0.10
C PRO A 15 15.89 -1.74 -0.85
N ASN A 16 16.58 -0.59 -0.92
CA ASN A 16 16.03 0.58 -1.60
C ASN A 16 15.93 0.38 -3.11
N LEU A 17 16.87 -0.34 -3.72
CA LEU A 17 16.79 -0.69 -5.15
C LEU A 17 15.60 -1.61 -5.43
N LEU A 18 15.28 -2.54 -4.53
CA LEU A 18 14.10 -3.40 -4.64
C LEU A 18 12.79 -2.60 -4.49
N SER A 19 12.73 -1.63 -3.58
CA SER A 19 11.58 -0.72 -3.46
C SER A 19 11.40 0.16 -4.71
N ILE A 20 12.50 0.67 -5.29
CA ILE A 20 12.45 1.41 -6.58
C ILE A 20 12.00 0.50 -7.71
N PHE A 21 12.55 -0.71 -7.79
CA PHE A 21 12.16 -1.70 -8.78
C PHE A 21 10.65 -1.98 -8.72
N ARG A 22 10.08 -2.09 -7.52
CA ARG A 22 8.63 -2.26 -7.31
C ARG A 22 7.82 -1.12 -7.93
N VAL A 23 8.24 0.13 -7.71
CA VAL A 23 7.58 1.30 -8.30
C VAL A 23 7.67 1.27 -9.83
N ILE A 24 8.82 0.85 -10.38
CA ILE A 24 9.03 0.70 -11.82
C ILE A 24 8.13 -0.40 -12.40
N LEU A 25 7.81 -1.46 -11.66
CA LEU A 25 6.88 -2.51 -12.11
C LEU A 25 5.44 -2.03 -12.26
N LEU A 26 5.01 -0.97 -11.55
CA LEU A 26 3.61 -0.54 -11.52
C LEU A 26 3.06 -0.08 -12.89
N PRO A 27 3.77 0.73 -13.70
CA PRO A 27 3.35 1.04 -15.07
C PRO A 27 3.19 -0.20 -15.96
N PHE A 28 4.11 -1.17 -15.88
CA PHE A 28 4.02 -2.40 -16.67
C PHE A 28 2.83 -3.26 -16.23
N TYR A 29 2.63 -3.39 -14.92
CA TYR A 29 1.44 -4.04 -14.38
C TYR A 29 0.17 -3.39 -14.92
N PHE A 30 0.05 -2.06 -14.82
CA PHE A 30 -1.13 -1.34 -15.28
C PHE A 30 -1.35 -1.52 -16.79
N TYR A 31 -0.28 -1.49 -17.59
CA TYR A 31 -0.33 -1.77 -19.02
C TYR A 31 -0.90 -3.17 -19.32
N PHE A 32 -0.37 -4.22 -18.68
CA PHE A 32 -0.86 -5.59 -18.92
C PHE A 32 -2.29 -5.80 -18.43
N VAL A 33 -2.72 -5.08 -17.39
CA VAL A 33 -4.13 -5.09 -16.99
C VAL A 33 -4.99 -4.52 -18.11
N LEU A 34 -4.64 -3.36 -18.68
CA LEU A 34 -5.38 -2.73 -19.79
C LEU A 34 -5.47 -3.62 -21.03
N GLU A 35 -4.39 -4.33 -21.36
CA GLU A 35 -4.32 -5.34 -22.43
C GLU A 35 -5.07 -6.65 -22.08
N GLN A 36 -5.78 -6.69 -20.95
CA GLN A 36 -6.51 -7.87 -20.44
C GLN A 36 -5.63 -9.11 -20.26
N SER A 37 -4.32 -8.92 -20.17
CA SER A 37 -3.32 -9.97 -19.93
C SER A 37 -3.19 -10.25 -18.44
N PHE A 38 -4.28 -10.71 -17.82
CA PHE A 38 -4.40 -10.87 -16.37
C PHE A 38 -3.37 -11.83 -15.77
N MET A 39 -2.94 -12.84 -16.51
CA MET A 39 -1.89 -13.76 -16.06
C MET A 39 -0.54 -13.04 -15.91
N LEU A 40 -0.13 -12.23 -16.89
CA LEU A 40 1.11 -11.44 -16.81
C LEU A 40 1.02 -10.37 -15.72
N ALA A 41 -0.12 -9.68 -15.62
CA ALA A 41 -0.37 -8.74 -14.55
C ALA A 41 -0.28 -9.39 -13.16
N GLY A 42 -0.84 -10.60 -13.01
CA GLY A 42 -0.73 -11.41 -11.80
C GLY A 42 0.71 -11.79 -11.46
N ILE A 43 1.51 -12.21 -12.44
CA ILE A 43 2.93 -12.52 -12.27
C ILE A 43 3.70 -11.27 -11.80
N LEU A 44 3.47 -10.11 -12.39
CA LEU A 44 4.15 -8.87 -12.00
C LEU A 44 3.82 -8.44 -10.57
N ILE A 45 2.57 -8.56 -10.15
CA ILE A 45 2.18 -8.25 -8.77
C ILE A 45 2.72 -9.29 -7.79
N ALA A 46 2.73 -10.56 -8.15
CA ALA A 46 3.35 -11.60 -7.33
C ALA A 46 4.85 -11.33 -7.17
N LEU A 47 5.55 -10.98 -8.25
CA LEU A 47 6.97 -10.60 -8.22
C LEU A 47 7.19 -9.37 -7.32
N SER A 48 6.35 -8.34 -7.47
CA SER A 48 6.35 -7.14 -6.62
C SER A 48 6.23 -7.50 -5.13
N GLY A 49 5.27 -8.35 -4.75
CA GLY A 49 5.09 -8.80 -3.37
C GLY A 49 6.26 -9.64 -2.83
N ILE A 50 6.88 -10.47 -3.68
CA ILE A 50 8.09 -11.23 -3.29
C ILE A 50 9.25 -10.27 -3.04
N THR A 51 9.42 -9.24 -3.88
CA THR A 51 10.48 -8.25 -3.68
C THR A 51 10.34 -7.46 -2.38
N ASP A 52 9.12 -7.15 -1.95
CA ASP A 52 8.84 -6.53 -0.64
C ASP A 52 9.23 -7.40 0.55
N PHE A 53 8.95 -8.70 0.46
CA PHE A 53 9.39 -9.59 1.50
C PHE A 53 10.93 -9.66 1.58
N LEU A 54 11.58 -9.70 0.42
CA LEU A 54 13.03 -9.80 0.31
C LEU A 54 13.74 -8.53 0.76
N ASP A 55 13.28 -7.34 0.40
CA ASP A 55 13.93 -6.09 0.81
C ASP A 55 13.88 -5.89 2.33
N GLY A 56 12.74 -6.14 2.97
CA GLY A 56 12.59 -6.08 4.41
C GLY A 56 13.42 -7.15 5.12
N PHE A 57 13.53 -8.34 4.53
CA PHE A 57 14.40 -9.40 5.06
C PHE A 57 15.89 -9.02 4.97
N ILE A 58 16.34 -8.53 3.82
CA ILE A 58 17.73 -8.13 3.58
C ILE A 58 18.09 -6.93 4.47
N ALA A 59 17.22 -5.93 4.56
CA ALA A 59 17.43 -4.75 5.40
C ALA A 59 17.68 -5.13 6.87
N ARG A 60 16.88 -6.06 7.41
CA ARG A 60 17.03 -6.54 8.81
C ARG A 60 18.25 -7.44 8.98
N LYS A 61 18.47 -8.38 8.06
CA LYS A 61 19.54 -9.38 8.18
C LYS A 61 20.93 -8.78 8.01
N PHE A 62 21.07 -7.80 7.12
CA PHE A 62 22.35 -7.15 6.81
C PHE A 62 22.49 -5.77 7.47
N ASN A 63 21.58 -5.41 8.39
CA ASN A 63 21.56 -4.12 9.08
C ASN A 63 21.62 -2.91 8.13
N GLN A 64 20.94 -3.01 6.98
CA GLN A 64 20.87 -2.00 5.91
C GLN A 64 19.60 -1.13 6.03
N ILE A 65 19.17 -0.84 7.26
CA ILE A 65 18.02 0.02 7.52
C ILE A 65 18.43 1.47 7.29
N THR A 66 17.82 2.14 6.30
CA THR A 66 18.14 3.53 5.93
C THR A 66 16.97 4.47 6.20
N GLU A 67 17.24 5.77 6.33
CA GLU A 67 16.16 6.77 6.47
C GLU A 67 15.38 6.93 5.17
N LEU A 68 16.05 6.80 4.01
CA LEU A 68 15.38 6.72 2.72
C LEU A 68 14.44 5.53 2.61
N GLY A 69 14.87 4.33 2.97
CA GLY A 69 14.02 3.14 2.92
C GLY A 69 12.77 3.29 3.77
N LYS A 70 12.91 3.81 5.00
CA LYS A 70 11.77 4.10 5.89
C LYS A 70 10.72 5.03 5.28
N LEU A 71 11.10 5.91 4.35
CA LEU A 71 10.18 6.78 3.62
C LEU A 71 9.69 6.12 2.32
N LEU A 72 10.59 5.48 1.58
CA LEU A 72 10.33 4.91 0.26
C LEU A 72 9.40 3.70 0.33
N ASP A 73 9.58 2.81 1.31
CA ASP A 73 8.79 1.57 1.40
C ASP A 73 7.30 1.87 1.63
N PRO A 74 6.90 2.75 2.58
CA PRO A 74 5.49 3.13 2.73
C PRO A 74 4.92 3.82 1.48
N VAL A 75 5.72 4.59 0.74
CA VAL A 75 5.27 5.24 -0.50
C VAL A 75 5.04 4.21 -1.60
N ALA A 76 5.99 3.30 -1.81
CA ALA A 76 5.88 2.21 -2.79
C ALA A 76 4.66 1.32 -2.50
N ASP A 77 4.40 1.02 -1.22
CA ASP A 77 3.21 0.26 -0.79
C ASP A 77 1.91 0.98 -1.14
N LYS A 78 1.82 2.28 -0.84
CA LYS A 78 0.60 3.07 -1.12
C LYS A 78 0.37 3.24 -2.61
N LEU A 79 1.43 3.42 -3.39
CA LEU A 79 1.34 3.44 -4.86
C LEU A 79 0.87 2.09 -5.41
N THR A 80 1.39 0.99 -4.88
CA THR A 80 0.95 -0.36 -5.28
C THR A 80 -0.54 -0.57 -5.01
N GLN A 81 -1.01 -0.22 -3.81
CA GLN A 81 -2.45 -0.27 -3.47
C GLN A 81 -3.28 0.61 -4.40
N LEU A 82 -2.83 1.84 -4.65
CA LEU A 82 -3.53 2.79 -5.52
C LEU A 82 -3.65 2.25 -6.95
N VAL A 83 -2.58 1.69 -7.51
CA VAL A 83 -2.57 1.13 -8.86
C VAL A 83 -3.43 -0.13 -8.95
N LEU A 84 -3.39 -1.02 -7.95
CA LEU A 84 -4.29 -2.18 -7.89
C LEU A 84 -5.77 -1.78 -7.83
N ILE A 85 -6.11 -0.78 -7.02
CA ILE A 85 -7.49 -0.31 -6.89
C ILE A 85 -7.94 0.37 -8.20
N LEU A 86 -7.10 1.24 -8.77
CA LEU A 86 -7.42 1.95 -10.02
C LEU A 86 -7.57 1.01 -11.20
N SER A 87 -6.68 0.02 -11.33
CA SER A 87 -6.75 -0.97 -12.40
C SER A 87 -8.08 -1.72 -12.33
N MET A 88 -8.50 -2.16 -11.15
CA MET A 88 -9.78 -2.85 -10.96
C MET A 88 -10.99 -1.92 -11.09
N ALA A 89 -10.88 -0.64 -10.72
CA ALA A 89 -11.94 0.36 -10.89
C ALA A 89 -12.27 0.62 -12.36
N TRP A 90 -11.31 0.44 -13.27
CA TRP A 90 -11.55 0.53 -14.71
C TRP A 90 -12.47 -0.58 -15.23
N TYR A 91 -12.35 -1.80 -14.70
CA TYR A 91 -13.16 -2.95 -15.11
C TYR A 91 -14.46 -3.09 -14.33
N ARG A 92 -14.45 -2.66 -13.06
CA ARG A 92 -15.57 -2.84 -12.14
C ARG A 92 -15.95 -1.49 -11.51
N PRO A 93 -17.00 -0.81 -12.02
CA PRO A 93 -17.38 0.51 -11.54
C PRO A 93 -17.61 0.60 -10.02
N MET A 94 -18.04 -0.49 -9.39
CA MET A 94 -18.22 -0.56 -7.94
C MET A 94 -16.93 -0.26 -7.15
N ILE A 95 -15.75 -0.60 -7.69
CA ILE A 95 -14.46 -0.40 -7.01
C ILE A 95 -14.12 1.10 -6.88
N TRP A 96 -14.74 2.01 -7.65
CA TRP A 96 -14.58 3.45 -7.45
C TRP A 96 -14.99 3.90 -6.04
N TRP A 97 -15.94 3.21 -5.40
CA TRP A 97 -16.28 3.46 -3.99
C TRP A 97 -15.13 3.10 -3.04
N ILE A 98 -14.45 1.97 -3.28
CA ILE A 98 -13.25 1.59 -2.52
C ILE A 98 -12.13 2.61 -2.77
N PHE A 99 -11.95 3.06 -4.01
CA PHE A 99 -10.97 4.10 -4.35
C PHE A 99 -11.20 5.40 -3.57
N GLY A 100 -12.43 5.91 -3.58
CA GLY A 100 -12.79 7.12 -2.84
C GLY A 100 -12.56 6.96 -1.33
N LEU A 101 -13.00 5.84 -0.75
CA LEU A 101 -12.80 5.55 0.67
C LEU A 101 -11.31 5.43 1.04
N PHE A 102 -10.52 4.77 0.19
CA PHE A 102 -9.08 4.64 0.33
C PHE A 102 -8.42 6.03 0.33
N LEU A 103 -8.73 6.90 -0.64
CA LEU A 103 -8.18 8.25 -0.70
C LEU A 103 -8.55 9.09 0.52
N ILE A 104 -9.80 9.03 0.97
CA ILE A 104 -10.25 9.76 2.18
C ILE A 104 -9.46 9.31 3.40
N LYS A 105 -9.35 8.00 3.61
CA LYS A 105 -8.62 7.43 4.76
C LYS A 105 -7.14 7.80 4.73
N GLU A 106 -6.46 7.59 3.59
CA GLU A 106 -5.02 7.86 3.48
C GLU A 106 -4.72 9.35 3.52
N GLY A 107 -5.57 10.19 2.91
CA GLY A 107 -5.50 11.64 3.03
C GLY A 107 -5.66 12.10 4.48
N PHE A 108 -6.66 11.57 5.21
CA PHE A 108 -6.79 11.85 6.63
C PHE A 108 -5.55 11.45 7.42
N MET A 109 -5.02 10.25 7.22
CA MET A 109 -3.81 9.78 7.92
C MET A 109 -2.60 10.68 7.64
N PHE A 110 -2.46 11.14 6.40
CA PHE A 110 -1.41 12.06 5.99
C PHE A 110 -1.53 13.43 6.69
N PHE A 111 -2.71 14.07 6.61
CA PHE A 111 -2.93 15.37 7.26
C PHE A 111 -2.85 15.29 8.79
N ALA A 112 -3.45 14.26 9.40
CA ALA A 112 -3.37 14.02 10.84
C ALA A 112 -1.92 13.78 11.29
N GLY A 113 -1.12 13.08 10.47
CA GLY A 113 0.32 12.90 10.69
C GLY A 113 1.08 14.22 10.67
N ILE A 114 0.82 15.09 9.69
CA ILE A 114 1.44 16.44 9.62
C ILE A 114 1.09 17.28 10.85
N ILE A 115 -0.19 17.27 11.27
CA ILE A 115 -0.64 18.01 12.46
C ILE A 115 0.04 17.46 13.72
N GLY A 116 0.14 16.14 13.86
CA GLY A 116 0.85 15.50 14.96
C GLY A 116 2.30 15.94 15.04
N LEU A 117 3.02 15.90 13.90
CA LEU A 117 4.42 16.35 13.83
C LEU A 117 4.59 17.80 14.30
N ARG A 118 3.67 18.71 13.92
CA ARG A 118 3.69 20.11 14.39
C ARG A 118 3.47 20.24 15.90
N LYS A 119 2.74 19.33 16.52
CA LYS A 119 2.52 19.26 17.96
C LYS A 119 3.56 18.40 18.70
N ASN A 120 4.61 17.94 18.02
CA ASN A 120 5.60 16.98 18.56
C ASN A 120 4.99 15.66 19.07
N VAL A 121 3.82 15.27 18.55
CA VAL A 121 3.18 13.98 18.85
C VAL A 121 3.20 13.11 17.59
N LYS A 122 3.66 11.87 17.72
CA LYS A 122 3.73 10.93 16.60
C LYS A 122 3.02 9.64 16.95
N LEU A 123 2.45 8.99 15.95
CA LEU A 123 2.00 7.61 16.09
C LEU A 123 3.21 6.68 16.26
N ASP A 124 3.11 5.73 17.18
CA ASP A 124 4.07 4.64 17.34
C ASP A 124 3.91 3.58 16.22
N GLY A 125 4.26 4.00 15.00
CA GLY A 125 4.25 3.16 13.81
C GLY A 125 2.85 2.78 13.30
N ALA A 126 2.85 1.90 12.29
CA ALA A 126 1.62 1.41 11.66
C ALA A 126 0.89 0.41 12.58
N LYS A 127 -0.37 0.71 12.91
CA LYS A 127 -1.21 -0.12 13.77
C LYS A 127 -1.71 -1.37 13.03
N TRP A 128 -2.01 -2.43 13.79
CA TRP A 128 -2.39 -3.73 13.24
C TRP A 128 -3.62 -3.66 12.31
N TYR A 129 -4.62 -2.84 12.64
CA TYR A 129 -5.83 -2.68 11.84
C TYR A 129 -5.56 -2.01 10.48
N GLY A 130 -4.54 -1.15 10.40
CA GLY A 130 -4.09 -0.57 9.14
C GLY A 130 -3.37 -1.60 8.26
N LYS A 131 -2.54 -2.46 8.87
CA LYS A 131 -1.86 -3.57 8.19
C LYS A 131 -2.87 -4.59 7.67
N LEU A 132 -3.87 -4.93 8.48
CA LEU A 132 -4.95 -5.83 8.08
C LEU A 132 -5.73 -5.28 6.89
N ALA A 133 -6.14 -4.00 6.93
CA ALA A 133 -6.84 -3.37 5.81
C ALA A 133 -6.02 -3.40 4.52
N THR A 134 -4.72 -3.08 4.59
CA THR A 134 -3.79 -3.22 3.47
C THR A 134 -3.78 -4.65 2.91
N ALA A 135 -3.63 -5.66 3.77
CA ALA A 135 -3.58 -7.06 3.34
C ALA A 135 -4.89 -7.52 2.69
N VAL A 136 -6.03 -7.12 3.24
CA VAL A 136 -7.36 -7.43 2.69
C VAL A 136 -7.57 -6.77 1.32
N ILE A 137 -7.17 -5.49 1.16
CA ILE A 137 -7.21 -4.81 -0.15
C ILE A 137 -6.35 -5.57 -1.15
N TYR A 138 -5.10 -5.88 -0.79
CA TYR A 138 -4.15 -6.53 -1.69
C TYR A 138 -4.66 -7.91 -2.13
N ALA A 139 -5.06 -8.76 -1.17
CA ALA A 139 -5.60 -10.08 -1.45
C ALA A 139 -6.89 -10.03 -2.28
N GLY A 140 -7.80 -9.12 -1.94
CA GLY A 140 -9.06 -8.96 -2.67
C GLY A 140 -8.86 -8.48 -4.10
N MET A 141 -7.99 -7.49 -4.33
CA MET A 141 -7.70 -7.00 -5.69
C MET A 141 -6.98 -8.05 -6.53
N VAL A 142 -6.04 -8.81 -5.95
CA VAL A 142 -5.36 -9.91 -6.65
C VAL A 142 -6.35 -11.05 -6.99
N LEU A 143 -7.27 -11.39 -6.09
CA LEU A 143 -8.32 -12.38 -6.37
C LEU A 143 -9.21 -11.93 -7.54
N LEU A 144 -9.65 -10.67 -7.54
CA LEU A 144 -10.48 -10.12 -8.62
C LEU A 144 -9.73 -10.04 -9.95
N LEU A 145 -8.41 -9.83 -9.91
CA LEU A 145 -7.52 -9.82 -11.07
C LEU A 145 -7.35 -11.22 -11.67
N LEU A 146 -7.05 -12.22 -10.84
CA LEU A 146 -6.76 -13.59 -11.30
C LEU A 146 -8.01 -14.35 -11.74
N PHE A 147 -9.18 -13.99 -11.18
CA PHE A 147 -10.46 -14.62 -11.49
C PHE A 147 -11.47 -13.57 -11.99
N PRO A 148 -11.31 -13.08 -13.23
CA PRO A 148 -12.16 -12.01 -13.78
C PRO A 148 -13.63 -12.45 -13.92
N GLU A 149 -13.89 -13.74 -14.08
CA GLU A 149 -15.23 -14.32 -14.27
C GLU A 149 -15.90 -14.76 -12.95
N LEU A 150 -15.45 -14.25 -11.80
CA LEU A 150 -16.07 -14.58 -10.50
C LEU A 150 -17.57 -14.25 -10.48
N PRO A 151 -18.41 -15.17 -9.98
CA PRO A 151 -19.84 -14.91 -9.77
C PRO A 151 -20.06 -13.66 -8.92
N ALA A 152 -21.11 -12.89 -9.23
CA ALA A 152 -21.41 -11.62 -8.57
C ALA A 152 -21.50 -11.71 -7.04
N ILE A 153 -21.99 -12.84 -6.51
CA ILE A 153 -22.05 -13.09 -5.07
C ILE A 153 -20.67 -13.01 -4.41
N TRP A 154 -19.64 -13.62 -5.02
CA TRP A 154 -18.28 -13.60 -4.50
C TRP A 154 -17.63 -12.24 -4.63
N VAL A 155 -17.86 -11.55 -5.75
CA VAL A 155 -17.39 -10.17 -5.95
C VAL A 155 -17.96 -9.25 -4.87
N ASN A 156 -19.25 -9.36 -4.55
CA ASN A 156 -19.90 -8.58 -3.51
C ASN A 156 -19.35 -8.88 -2.11
N TRP A 157 -19.05 -10.15 -1.80
CA TRP A 157 -18.40 -10.52 -0.53
C TRP A 157 -16.99 -9.93 -0.42
N ILE A 158 -16.19 -10.02 -1.48
CA ILE A 158 -14.84 -9.42 -1.52
C ILE A 158 -14.94 -7.91 -1.33
N PHE A 159 -15.84 -7.24 -2.06
CA PHE A 159 -16.09 -5.81 -1.94
C PHE A 159 -16.50 -5.42 -0.51
N GLY A 160 -17.43 -6.17 0.09
CA GLY A 160 -17.91 -5.94 1.45
C GLY A 160 -16.79 -6.08 2.47
N LEU A 161 -15.96 -7.11 2.34
CA LEU A 161 -14.81 -7.35 3.23
C LEU A 161 -13.76 -6.22 3.12
N ILE A 162 -13.42 -5.79 1.90
CA ILE A 162 -12.49 -4.67 1.68
C ILE A 162 -13.05 -3.39 2.32
N THR A 163 -14.30 -3.06 2.00
CA THR A 163 -14.97 -1.85 2.51
C THR A 163 -15.03 -1.86 4.04
N TYR A 164 -15.43 -2.98 4.64
CA TYR A 164 -15.46 -3.14 6.09
C TYR A 164 -14.07 -2.93 6.72
N SER A 165 -13.04 -3.56 6.17
CA SER A 165 -11.66 -3.43 6.69
C SER A 165 -11.14 -1.99 6.59
N LEU A 166 -11.45 -1.28 5.50
CA LEU A 166 -11.08 0.12 5.29
C LEU A 166 -11.80 1.04 6.28
N LEU A 167 -13.12 0.89 6.43
CA LEU A 167 -13.92 1.67 7.38
C LEU A 167 -13.47 1.44 8.82
N GLN A 168 -13.30 0.18 9.22
CA GLN A 168 -12.80 -0.17 10.54
C GLN A 168 -11.43 0.48 10.78
N SER A 169 -10.51 0.36 9.83
CA SER A 169 -9.19 0.98 9.95
C SER A 169 -9.28 2.50 10.04
N PHE A 170 -10.18 3.13 9.28
CA PHE A 170 -10.34 4.57 9.27
C PHE A 170 -10.87 5.09 10.62
N VAL A 171 -11.94 4.49 11.13
CA VAL A 171 -12.53 4.86 12.44
C VAL A 171 -11.52 4.69 13.57
N LEU A 172 -10.74 3.60 13.56
CA LEU A 172 -9.72 3.36 14.58
C LEU A 172 -8.57 4.39 14.50
N TYR A 173 -8.12 4.77 13.31
CA TYR A 173 -7.13 5.84 13.17
C TYR A 173 -7.65 7.20 13.63
N ILE A 174 -8.92 7.55 13.35
CA ILE A 174 -9.53 8.79 13.87
C ILE A 174 -9.47 8.80 15.40
N ARG A 175 -9.87 7.69 16.04
CA ARG A 175 -9.84 7.57 17.51
C ARG A 175 -8.43 7.70 18.07
N GLU A 176 -7.45 7.07 17.43
CA GLU A 176 -6.05 7.11 17.87
C GLU A 176 -5.47 8.52 17.77
N TYR A 177 -5.64 9.19 16.63
CA TYR A 177 -5.19 10.56 16.45
C TYR A 177 -5.91 11.55 17.38
N HIS A 178 -7.21 11.35 17.62
CA HIS A 178 -7.95 12.18 18.57
C HIS A 178 -7.43 12.02 20.01
N LYS A 179 -7.03 10.81 20.43
CA LYS A 179 -6.40 10.58 21.74
C LYS A 179 -5.02 11.23 21.83
N LEU A 180 -4.25 11.19 20.74
CA LEU A 180 -2.90 11.75 20.69
C LEU A 180 -2.85 13.28 20.60
N LEU A 181 -3.86 13.90 20.01
CA LEU A 181 -3.91 15.35 19.78
C LEU A 181 -4.60 16.15 20.89
N LYS A 182 -5.20 15.45 21.87
CA LYS A 182 -5.67 16.02 23.14
C LYS A 182 -4.49 16.37 24.03
#